data_AF-A0A2H1WTM7-F1
#
_entry.id   AF-A0A2H1WTM7-F1
#
_cell.length_a   1.000
_cell.length_b   1.000
_cell.length_c   1.000
_cell.angle_alpha   90.00
_cell.angle_beta   90.00
_cell.angle_gamma   90.00
#
_symmetry.space_group_name_H-M   'P 1'
#
loop_
_entity.id
_entity.type
_entity.pdbx_description
1 polymer ?
#
loop_
_entity_poly.entity_id
_entity_poly.type
_entity_poly.pdbx_seq_one_letter_code
_entity_poly.pdbx_strand_id
1 'polypeptide(L)'
;FNKLQQDTFLPHVENGTIILIGATTENPSFSLNNALLSRCRVVVMEKLSADDVLKILKHALMKTGKAVIGNAKQDLGKTSSDLPQCIVEEASLKWLAEMCDGDARVALGALELALAARAPETAQSKPAILRLEDIIDGIKRSHMVYDRKGEEHYNTVSAIHKSIRASDDNAALYWTTRAMHGGEDPLYIARRLVRAACEDIGLADQSAIVEAVACLQGCQQLGMPECDVLLAQCAVRLARAPKSTEVYRAMKRCRKSLMEAKGPLPPVPLHLRNAPTKLMKQLGYAKGYNMLHKDKSGLNYMPEGMEGRDFFQDSDSSNE
;
A
#
# COMPACT_ATOMS: atom_id res chain seq x y z
N PHE A 1 -8.39 17.66 -3.32
CA PHE A 1 -8.39 18.86 -4.19
C PHE A 1 -8.30 18.42 -5.63
N ASN A 2 -9.30 18.73 -6.45
CA ASN A 2 -9.22 18.42 -7.88
C ASN A 2 -8.22 19.37 -8.57
N LYS A 3 -7.74 19.02 -9.78
CA LYS A 3 -6.70 19.79 -10.48
C LYS A 3 -7.07 21.26 -10.68
N LEU A 4 -8.35 21.54 -10.98
CA LEU A 4 -8.84 22.89 -11.20
C LEU A 4 -8.78 23.75 -9.93
N GLN A 5 -9.10 23.17 -8.77
CA GLN A 5 -9.00 23.85 -7.47
C GLN A 5 -7.54 24.12 -7.09
N GLN A 6 -6.62 23.26 -7.50
CA GLN A 6 -5.19 23.43 -7.25
C GLN A 6 -4.60 24.57 -8.09
N ASP A 7 -4.98 24.67 -9.37
CA ASP A 7 -4.50 25.70 -10.28
C ASP A 7 -4.85 27.12 -9.81
N THR A 8 -5.96 27.29 -9.09
CA THR A 8 -6.38 28.59 -8.51
C THR A 8 -5.35 29.19 -7.56
N PHE A 9 -4.53 28.38 -6.88
CA PHE A 9 -3.54 28.89 -5.94
C PHE A 9 -2.26 29.41 -6.62
N LEU A 10 -1.98 29.01 -7.87
CA LEU A 10 -0.72 29.31 -8.55
C LEU A 10 -0.42 30.81 -8.64
N PRO A 11 -1.34 31.69 -9.11
CA PRO A 11 -1.02 33.11 -9.25
C PRO A 11 -0.68 33.77 -7.91
N HIS A 12 -1.33 33.33 -6.82
CA HIS A 12 -1.15 33.87 -5.48
C HIS A 12 0.13 33.37 -4.80
N VAL A 13 0.59 32.17 -5.14
CA VAL A 13 1.90 31.66 -4.70
C VAL A 13 3.03 32.36 -5.47
N GLU A 14 2.87 32.54 -6.78
CA GLU A 14 3.89 33.15 -7.65
C GLU A 14 4.12 34.64 -7.36
N ASN A 15 3.05 35.39 -7.09
CA ASN A 15 3.16 36.81 -6.77
C ASN A 15 3.47 37.07 -5.27
N GLY A 16 3.65 36.02 -4.47
CA GLY A 16 3.98 36.12 -3.04
C GLY A 16 2.83 36.57 -2.13
N THR A 17 1.59 36.58 -2.60
CA THR A 17 0.42 36.91 -1.76
C THR A 17 0.23 35.89 -0.64
N ILE A 18 0.52 34.62 -0.91
CA ILE A 18 0.38 33.53 0.08
C ILE A 18 1.65 32.67 0.17
N ILE A 19 1.91 32.15 1.37
CA ILE A 19 2.83 31.04 1.58
C ILE A 19 1.98 29.78 1.74
N LEU A 20 2.04 28.89 0.76
CA LEU A 20 1.27 27.65 0.79
C LEU A 20 2.00 26.56 1.59
N ILE A 21 1.37 26.11 2.68
CA ILE A 21 1.83 24.96 3.46
C ILE A 21 0.79 23.85 3.33
N GLY A 22 1.13 22.81 2.57
CA GLY A 22 0.30 21.62 2.42
C GLY A 22 0.79 20.48 3.33
N ALA A 23 -0.14 19.78 3.98
CA ALA A 23 0.14 18.56 4.73
C ALA A 23 -0.66 17.40 4.12
N THR A 24 -0.01 16.26 3.92
CA THR A 24 -0.63 15.04 3.38
C THR A 24 0.06 13.81 3.96
N THR A 25 -0.69 12.71 4.12
CA THR A 25 -0.19 11.37 4.46
C THR A 25 0.05 10.52 3.22
N GLU A 26 -0.26 11.04 2.04
CA GLU A 26 -0.05 10.39 0.75
C GLU A 26 1.19 10.98 0.07
N ASN A 27 1.78 10.24 -0.86
CA ASN A 27 2.87 10.79 -1.66
C ASN A 27 2.35 12.01 -2.48
N PRO A 28 2.96 13.20 -2.30
CA PRO A 28 2.57 14.43 -2.99
C PRO A 28 2.45 14.28 -4.51
N SER A 29 3.28 13.42 -5.14
CA SER A 29 3.26 13.25 -6.60
C SER A 29 1.98 12.60 -7.14
N PHE A 30 1.20 11.92 -6.29
CA PHE A 30 -0.06 11.31 -6.71
C PHE A 30 -1.25 12.26 -6.62
N SER A 31 -1.21 13.20 -5.68
CA SER A 31 -2.36 14.03 -5.32
C SER A 31 -2.21 15.49 -5.74
N LEU A 32 -1.00 15.97 -6.01
CA LEU A 32 -0.72 17.35 -6.43
C LEU A 32 -0.34 17.46 -7.91
N ASN A 33 -0.73 18.57 -8.54
CA ASN A 33 -0.29 18.89 -9.89
C ASN A 33 1.23 19.22 -9.91
N ASN A 34 1.87 19.00 -11.06
CA ASN A 34 3.31 19.29 -11.20
C ASN A 34 3.64 20.78 -11.08
N ALA A 35 2.69 21.67 -11.38
CA ALA A 35 2.90 23.12 -11.33
C ALA A 35 3.11 23.63 -9.90
N LEU A 36 2.26 23.21 -8.95
CA LEU A 36 2.43 23.49 -7.52
C LEU A 36 3.64 22.77 -6.95
N LEU A 37 3.84 21.49 -7.29
CA LEU A 37 5.00 20.75 -6.81
C LEU A 37 6.32 21.44 -7.16
N SER A 38 6.43 22.06 -8.34
CA SER A 38 7.64 22.82 -8.71
C SER A 38 7.86 24.12 -7.91
N ARG A 39 6.84 24.62 -7.19
CA ARG A 39 6.88 25.84 -6.37
C ARG A 39 6.84 25.55 -4.87
N CYS A 40 6.69 24.28 -4.48
CA CYS A 40 6.66 23.85 -3.09
C CYS A 40 7.90 23.02 -2.77
N ARG A 41 8.46 23.21 -1.58
CA ARG A 41 9.50 22.31 -1.04
C ARG A 41 8.82 21.14 -0.34
N VAL A 42 9.13 19.92 -0.78
CA VAL A 42 8.65 18.71 -0.12
C VAL A 42 9.56 18.42 1.09
N VAL A 43 8.95 18.30 2.27
CA VAL A 43 9.62 17.88 3.51
C VAL A 43 8.95 16.60 3.96
N VAL A 44 9.73 15.52 4.05
CA VAL A 44 9.24 14.23 4.57
C VAL A 44 9.30 14.29 6.08
N MET A 45 8.18 14.01 6.75
CA MET A 45 8.12 13.85 8.19
C MET A 45 7.92 12.38 8.52
N GLU A 46 8.74 11.86 9.42
CA GLU A 46 8.63 10.48 9.91
C GLU A 46 7.66 10.41 11.09
N LYS A 47 7.15 9.20 11.36
CA LYS A 47 6.37 8.93 12.57
C LYS A 47 7.23 9.23 13.80
N LEU A 48 6.59 9.77 14.84
CA LEU A 48 7.27 10.01 16.10
C LEU A 48 7.65 8.69 16.76
N SER A 49 8.82 8.66 17.38
CA SER A 49 9.20 7.54 18.24
C SER A 49 8.27 7.46 19.47
N ALA A 50 8.14 6.29 20.07
CA ALA A 50 7.36 6.13 21.30
C ALA A 50 7.88 7.07 22.42
N ASP A 51 9.19 7.32 22.48
CA ASP A 51 9.79 8.26 23.43
C ASP A 51 9.39 9.71 23.15
N ASP A 52 9.26 10.12 21.89
CA ASP A 52 8.84 11.48 21.54
C ASP A 52 7.34 11.68 21.78
N VAL A 53 6.50 10.68 21.49
CA VAL A 53 5.08 10.70 21.86
C VAL A 53 4.93 10.78 23.37
N LEU A 54 5.74 10.02 24.13
CA LEU A 54 5.75 10.09 25.59
C LEU A 54 6.10 11.50 26.08
N LYS A 55 7.12 12.16 25.50
CA LYS A 55 7.46 13.56 25.84
C LYS A 55 6.30 14.50 25.58
N ILE A 56 5.58 14.35 24.47
CA ILE A 56 4.39 15.16 24.13
C ILE A 56 3.29 14.95 25.17
N LEU A 57 2.99 13.71 25.54
CA LEU A 57 1.98 13.39 26.56
C LEU A 57 2.35 14.01 27.92
N LYS A 58 3.62 13.86 28.35
CA LYS A 58 4.11 14.47 29.59
C LYS A 58 3.99 16.00 29.56
N HIS A 59 4.33 16.62 28.43
CA HIS A 59 4.20 18.07 28.25
C HIS A 59 2.74 18.52 28.31
N ALA A 60 1.82 17.79 27.69
CA ALA A 60 0.40 18.10 27.70
C ALA A 60 -0.19 18.06 29.11
N LEU A 61 0.19 17.07 29.93
CA LEU A 61 -0.21 16.98 31.33
C LEU A 61 0.32 18.15 32.16
N MET A 62 1.61 18.50 32.01
CA MET A 62 2.21 19.64 32.71
C MET A 62 1.53 20.97 32.34
N LYS A 63 1.21 21.19 31.05
CA LYS A 63 0.62 22.45 30.59
C LYS A 63 -0.85 22.61 30.96
N THR A 64 -1.61 21.51 31.01
CA THR A 64 -3.03 21.55 31.37
C THR A 64 -3.26 21.63 32.87
N GLY A 65 -2.31 21.20 33.70
CA GLY A 65 -2.42 21.20 35.16
C GLY A 65 -3.53 20.29 35.71
N LYS A 66 -4.19 19.51 34.84
CA LYS A 66 -5.32 18.64 35.18
C LYS A 66 -4.87 17.34 35.84
N ALA A 67 -3.67 16.85 35.52
CA ALA A 67 -3.17 15.60 36.06
C ALA A 67 -1.66 15.65 36.35
N VAL A 68 -1.23 14.86 37.32
CA VAL A 68 0.18 14.68 37.69
C VAL A 68 0.61 13.25 37.41
N ILE A 69 1.85 13.10 36.95
CA ILE A 69 2.49 11.80 36.77
C ILE A 69 2.99 11.35 38.14
N GLY A 70 2.47 10.26 38.65
CA GLY A 70 2.82 9.79 39.99
C GLY A 70 2.44 8.34 40.21
N ASN A 71 3.03 7.73 41.23
CA ASN A 71 2.61 6.42 41.70
C ASN A 71 1.55 6.63 42.79
N ALA A 72 0.40 5.97 42.63
CA ALA A 72 -0.74 6.05 43.55
C ALA A 72 -0.41 5.81 45.03
N LYS A 73 0.76 5.22 45.34
CA LYS A 73 1.22 4.92 46.71
C LYS A 73 2.00 6.05 47.40
N GLN A 74 2.54 7.06 46.69
CA GLN A 74 3.42 8.07 47.28
C GLN A 74 2.79 9.46 47.45
N ASP A 75 1.77 9.83 46.66
CA ASP A 75 1.22 11.20 46.65
C ASP A 75 -0.07 11.40 47.47
N LEU A 76 -0.63 10.34 48.07
CA LEU A 76 -1.83 10.42 48.92
C LEU A 76 -1.57 11.07 50.31
N GLY A 77 -0.36 11.55 50.58
CA GLY A 77 0.06 12.11 51.87
C GLY A 77 0.15 13.64 51.95
N LYS A 78 -0.11 14.39 50.86
CA LYS A 78 -0.01 15.86 50.86
C LYS A 78 -1.39 16.50 50.99
N THR A 79 -1.70 16.94 52.20
CA THR A 79 -2.83 17.84 52.51
C THR A 79 -2.49 19.27 52.09
N SER A 80 -2.91 19.65 50.89
CA SER A 80 -2.99 21.06 50.48
C SER A 80 -3.95 21.21 49.30
N SER A 81 -4.61 22.35 49.22
CA SER A 81 -5.67 22.79 48.30
C SER A 81 -5.34 22.77 46.79
N ASP A 82 -4.22 22.17 46.39
CA ASP A 82 -3.75 22.03 45.00
C ASP A 82 -3.70 20.55 44.59
N LEU A 83 -4.72 19.76 44.96
CA LEU A 83 -4.80 18.37 44.53
C LEU A 83 -5.10 18.33 43.01
N PRO A 84 -4.26 17.64 42.21
CA PRO A 84 -4.54 17.45 40.81
C PRO A 84 -5.85 16.67 40.63
N GLN A 85 -6.63 16.98 39.60
CA GLN A 85 -7.90 16.29 39.36
C GLN A 85 -7.69 14.79 39.12
N CYS A 86 -6.52 14.39 38.62
CA CYS A 86 -6.20 13.01 38.28
C CYS A 86 -4.71 12.67 38.47
N ILE A 87 -4.41 11.42 38.83
CA ILE A 87 -3.05 10.86 38.86
C ILE A 87 -2.93 9.84 37.74
N VAL A 88 -1.94 10.00 36.87
CA VAL A 88 -1.67 9.09 35.75
C VAL A 88 -0.38 8.32 36.02
N GLU A 89 -0.44 6.99 35.94
CA GLU A 89 0.74 6.14 36.07
C GLU A 89 1.65 6.27 34.83
N GLU A 90 2.96 6.35 35.03
CA GLU A 90 3.91 6.49 33.92
C GLU A 90 3.89 5.28 32.97
N ALA A 91 3.66 4.08 33.51
CA ALA A 91 3.49 2.86 32.72
C ALA A 91 2.32 2.99 31.74
N SER A 92 1.21 3.59 32.16
CA SER A 92 0.03 3.83 31.33
C SER A 92 0.32 4.81 30.19
N LEU A 93 1.13 5.85 30.44
CA LEU A 93 1.57 6.80 29.41
C LEU A 93 2.54 6.17 28.41
N LYS A 94 3.48 5.35 28.88
CA LYS A 94 4.41 4.61 28.01
C LYS A 94 3.65 3.67 27.09
N TRP A 95 2.73 2.90 27.65
CA TRP A 95 1.90 1.99 26.87
C TRP A 95 1.04 2.75 25.84
N LEU A 96 0.43 3.87 26.23
CA LEU A 96 -0.31 4.73 25.30
C LEU A 96 0.59 5.21 24.14
N ALA A 97 1.82 5.64 24.44
CA ALA A 97 2.76 6.11 23.45
C ALA A 97 3.18 5.01 22.45
N GLU A 98 3.33 3.77 22.92
CA GLU A 98 3.63 2.60 22.09
C GLU A 98 2.45 2.21 21.19
N MET A 99 1.22 2.33 21.68
CA MET A 99 0.03 1.91 20.93
C MET A 99 -0.35 2.88 19.82
N CYS A 100 -0.07 4.18 19.95
CA CYS A 100 -0.49 5.19 18.97
C CYS A 100 0.35 5.23 17.69
N ASP A 101 1.31 4.32 17.50
CA ASP A 101 2.11 4.16 16.27
C ASP A 101 2.68 5.50 15.73
N GLY A 102 3.14 6.34 16.65
CA GLY A 102 3.73 7.65 16.33
C GLY A 102 2.76 8.79 16.00
N ASP A 103 1.43 8.59 16.05
CA ASP A 103 0.43 9.67 15.91
C ASP A 103 0.15 10.34 17.26
N ALA A 104 0.77 11.52 17.48
CA ALA A 104 0.58 12.31 18.70
C ALA A 104 -0.87 12.80 18.89
N ARG A 105 -1.64 13.01 17.82
CA ARG A 105 -3.04 13.47 17.92
C ARG A 105 -3.92 12.34 18.46
N VAL A 106 -3.70 11.10 18.02
CA VAL A 106 -4.39 9.92 18.58
C VAL A 106 -4.03 9.75 20.04
N ALA A 107 -2.75 9.86 20.40
CA ALA A 107 -2.29 9.75 21.77
C ALA A 107 -2.91 10.82 22.69
N LEU A 108 -2.89 12.09 22.26
CA LEU A 108 -3.50 13.19 23.02
C LEU A 108 -5.02 13.05 23.14
N GLY A 109 -5.71 12.64 22.07
CA GLY A 109 -7.15 12.45 22.09
C GLY A 109 -7.58 11.29 23.02
N ALA A 110 -6.83 10.18 23.01
CA ALA A 110 -7.07 9.06 23.91
C ALA A 110 -6.82 9.46 25.37
N LEU A 111 -5.75 10.21 25.65
CA LEU A 111 -5.46 10.75 26.98
C LEU A 111 -6.57 11.71 27.45
N GLU A 112 -7.01 12.63 26.59
CA GLU A 112 -8.10 13.56 26.89
C GLU A 112 -9.40 12.83 27.22
N LEU A 113 -9.77 11.83 26.42
CA LEU A 113 -10.98 11.02 26.64
C LEU A 113 -10.91 10.26 27.97
N ALA A 114 -9.76 9.67 28.28
CA ALA A 114 -9.56 8.94 29.53
C ALA A 114 -9.63 9.89 30.74
N LEU A 115 -9.03 11.09 30.64
CA LEU A 115 -9.12 12.12 31.68
C LEU A 115 -10.55 12.62 31.86
N ALA A 116 -11.30 12.83 30.78
CA ALA A 116 -12.69 13.26 30.82
C ALA A 116 -13.61 12.19 31.45
N ALA A 117 -13.40 10.92 31.12
CA ALA A 117 -14.16 9.80 31.68
C ALA A 117 -13.95 9.62 33.19
N ARG A 118 -12.82 10.11 33.73
CA ARG A 118 -12.47 10.05 35.15
C ARG A 118 -12.42 11.39 35.86
N ALA A 119 -12.93 12.45 35.23
CA ALA A 119 -13.10 13.73 35.90
C ALA A 119 -14.08 13.57 37.07
N PRO A 120 -13.72 13.98 38.31
CA PRO A 120 -14.61 13.84 39.45
C PRO A 120 -15.87 14.71 39.28
N GLU A 121 -17.05 14.16 39.58
CA GLU A 121 -18.35 14.88 39.48
C GLU A 121 -18.46 16.06 40.46
N THR A 122 -17.63 16.10 41.51
CA THR A 122 -17.59 17.17 42.51
C THR A 122 -16.15 17.49 42.93
N ALA A 123 -15.85 18.77 43.16
CA ALA A 123 -14.52 19.30 43.50
C ALA A 123 -13.96 18.82 44.86
N GLN A 124 -14.70 18.00 45.62
CA GLN A 124 -14.33 17.48 46.93
C GLN A 124 -14.04 15.97 46.94
N SER A 125 -14.06 15.31 45.77
CA SER A 125 -13.73 13.90 45.66
C SER A 125 -12.21 13.66 45.60
N LYS A 126 -11.75 12.50 46.09
CA LYS A 126 -10.34 12.09 46.00
C LYS A 126 -9.90 12.06 44.52
N PRO A 127 -8.62 12.37 44.23
CA PRO A 127 -8.10 12.35 42.86
C PRO A 127 -8.32 10.97 42.23
N ALA A 128 -8.90 10.95 41.03
CA ALA A 128 -9.10 9.71 40.29
C ALA A 128 -7.73 9.19 39.80
N ILE A 129 -7.50 7.89 39.92
CA ILE A 129 -6.30 7.24 39.39
C ILE A 129 -6.64 6.69 38.02
N LEU A 130 -5.93 7.13 37.00
CA LEU A 130 -6.13 6.68 35.63
C LEU A 130 -5.19 5.50 35.36
N ARG A 131 -5.79 4.31 35.26
CA ARG A 131 -5.06 3.05 35.06
C ARG A 131 -5.01 2.69 33.58
N LEU A 132 -4.15 1.74 33.26
CA LEU A 132 -3.98 1.21 31.92
C LEU A 132 -5.32 0.77 31.28
N GLU A 133 -6.18 0.14 32.07
CA GLU A 133 -7.51 -0.34 31.66
C GLU A 133 -8.41 0.81 31.15
N ASP A 134 -8.38 1.97 31.81
CA ASP A 134 -9.18 3.14 31.40
C ASP A 134 -8.66 3.74 30.07
N ILE A 135 -7.35 3.64 29.80
CA ILE A 135 -6.75 4.08 28.53
C ILE A 135 -7.10 3.11 27.39
N ILE A 136 -7.05 1.80 27.64
CA ILE A 136 -7.37 0.76 26.65
C ILE A 136 -8.77 0.98 26.06
N ASP A 137 -9.75 1.29 26.90
CA ASP A 137 -11.12 1.51 26.43
C ASP A 137 -11.29 2.80 25.63
N GLY A 138 -10.46 3.82 25.88
CA GLY A 138 -10.37 5.01 25.04
C GLY A 138 -9.76 4.75 23.66
N ILE A 139 -8.73 3.90 23.60
CA ILE A 139 -8.00 3.54 22.37
C ILE A 139 -8.83 2.65 21.42
N LYS A 140 -9.62 1.70 21.95
CA LYS A 140 -10.51 0.85 21.13
C LYS A 140 -11.46 1.67 20.25
N ARG A 141 -11.80 2.90 20.67
CA ARG A 141 -12.67 3.81 19.91
C ARG A 141 -11.91 4.63 18.85
N SER A 142 -10.58 4.78 18.95
CA SER A 142 -9.76 5.63 18.07
C SER A 142 -8.99 4.86 16.99
N HIS A 143 -8.59 3.61 17.22
CA HIS A 143 -7.77 2.80 16.30
C HIS A 143 -8.47 2.31 15.03
N MET A 144 -9.75 2.63 14.84
CA MET A 144 -10.52 2.21 13.66
C MET A 144 -10.21 3.04 12.39
N VAL A 145 -9.18 3.89 12.43
CA VAL A 145 -8.72 4.72 11.32
C VAL A 145 -7.44 4.13 10.73
N TYR A 146 -7.54 2.96 10.13
CA TYR A 146 -6.52 2.54 9.17
C TYR A 146 -6.67 3.38 7.90
N ASP A 147 -5.56 3.92 7.41
CA ASP A 147 -5.54 4.72 6.19
C ASP A 147 -5.66 3.84 4.95
N ARG A 148 -6.90 3.46 4.62
CA ARG A 148 -7.25 2.67 3.43
C ARG A 148 -6.87 3.34 2.09
N LYS A 149 -6.43 4.61 2.10
CA LYS A 149 -6.05 5.36 0.88
C LYS A 149 -4.61 5.91 0.92
N GLY A 150 -3.94 5.80 2.06
CA GLY A 150 -2.61 6.35 2.29
C GLY A 150 -1.45 5.60 1.66
N GLU A 151 -0.25 6.10 1.93
CA GLU A 151 1.00 5.50 1.47
C GLU A 151 1.23 4.08 2.03
N GLU A 152 0.84 3.85 3.30
CA GLU A 152 1.05 2.55 3.99
C GLU A 152 0.32 1.38 3.32
N HIS A 153 -0.83 1.63 2.69
CA HIS A 153 -1.53 0.67 1.85
C HIS A 153 -0.63 0.17 0.71
N TYR A 154 -0.01 1.10 -0.03
CA TYR A 154 0.90 0.76 -1.13
C TYR A 154 2.18 0.10 -0.65
N ASN A 155 2.73 0.55 0.49
CA ASN A 155 3.94 -0.01 1.09
C ASN A 155 3.72 -1.47 1.48
N THR A 156 2.62 -1.76 2.18
CA THR A 156 2.30 -3.12 2.65
C THR A 156 2.13 -4.07 1.48
N VAL A 157 1.34 -3.69 0.46
CA VAL A 157 1.13 -4.53 -0.72
C VAL A 157 2.39 -4.69 -1.59
N SER A 158 3.22 -3.65 -1.65
CA SER A 158 4.55 -3.72 -2.27
C SER A 158 5.45 -4.72 -1.54
N ALA A 159 5.41 -4.75 -0.20
CA ALA A 159 6.17 -5.69 0.61
C ALA A 159 5.70 -7.15 0.40
N ILE A 160 4.37 -7.40 0.32
CA ILE A 160 3.83 -8.72 -0.05
C ILE A 160 4.44 -9.20 -1.37
N HIS A 161 4.35 -8.37 -2.42
CA HIS A 161 4.78 -8.73 -3.77
C HIS A 161 6.30 -8.98 -3.85
N LYS A 162 7.11 -8.13 -3.19
CA LYS A 162 8.57 -8.31 -3.13
C LYS A 162 8.97 -9.56 -2.35
N SER A 163 8.27 -9.88 -1.26
CA SER A 163 8.54 -11.07 -0.45
C SER A 163 8.25 -12.35 -1.24
N ILE A 164 7.12 -12.39 -1.95
CA ILE A 164 6.80 -13.50 -2.87
C ILE A 164 7.89 -13.66 -3.93
N ARG A 165 8.28 -12.57 -4.60
CA ARG A 165 9.34 -12.60 -5.62
C ARG A 165 10.68 -13.10 -5.09
N ALA A 166 11.04 -12.70 -3.87
CA ALA A 166 12.26 -13.13 -3.18
C ALA A 166 12.18 -14.58 -2.66
N SER A 167 11.03 -15.24 -2.76
CA SER A 167 10.76 -16.56 -2.20
C SER A 167 10.90 -16.63 -0.67
N ASP A 168 10.62 -15.53 0.01
CA ASP A 168 10.54 -15.47 1.48
C ASP A 168 9.08 -15.69 1.90
N ASP A 169 8.78 -16.92 2.32
CA ASP A 169 7.43 -17.34 2.68
C ASP A 169 6.97 -16.77 4.03
N ASN A 170 7.89 -16.64 4.99
CA ASN A 170 7.61 -15.99 6.27
C ASN A 170 7.27 -14.51 6.09
N ALA A 171 8.05 -13.77 5.30
CA ALA A 171 7.76 -12.38 5.00
C ALA A 171 6.45 -12.24 4.21
N ALA A 172 6.22 -13.09 3.21
CA ALA A 172 4.96 -13.07 2.44
C ALA A 172 3.74 -13.30 3.34
N LEU A 173 3.82 -14.24 4.30
CA LEU A 173 2.79 -14.48 5.30
C LEU A 173 2.58 -13.25 6.19
N TYR A 174 3.66 -12.73 6.79
CA TYR A 174 3.61 -11.58 7.69
C TYR A 174 2.96 -10.36 7.04
N TRP A 175 3.42 -9.96 5.85
CA TRP A 175 2.91 -8.78 5.16
C TRP A 175 1.45 -8.95 4.72
N THR A 176 1.05 -10.16 4.32
CA THR A 176 -0.33 -10.47 3.96
C THR A 176 -1.23 -10.40 5.20
N THR A 177 -0.82 -10.98 6.32
CA THR A 177 -1.55 -10.92 7.59
C THR A 177 -1.63 -9.49 8.14
N ARG A 178 -0.54 -8.71 8.04
CA ARG A 178 -0.52 -7.30 8.42
C ARG A 178 -1.49 -6.47 7.57
N ALA A 179 -1.56 -6.71 6.26
CA ALA A 179 -2.53 -6.03 5.40
C ALA A 179 -3.97 -6.33 5.83
N MET A 180 -4.30 -7.59 6.11
CA MET A 180 -5.63 -7.99 6.58
C MET A 180 -5.99 -7.36 7.93
N HIS A 181 -5.06 -7.36 8.89
CA HIS A 181 -5.26 -6.72 10.20
C HIS A 181 -5.34 -5.19 10.10
N GLY A 182 -4.66 -4.61 9.12
CA GLY A 182 -4.85 -3.21 8.74
C GLY A 182 -6.27 -2.94 8.26
N GLY A 183 -7.03 -3.94 7.81
CA GLY A 183 -8.36 -3.71 7.23
C GLY A 183 -8.29 -3.30 5.75
N GLU A 184 -7.24 -3.77 5.08
CA GLU A 184 -7.09 -3.78 3.63
C GLU A 184 -8.25 -4.55 2.96
N ASP A 185 -8.64 -4.16 1.75
CA ASP A 185 -9.65 -4.91 0.99
C ASP A 185 -9.07 -6.30 0.64
N PRO A 186 -9.69 -7.42 1.11
CA PRO A 186 -9.21 -8.77 0.79
C PRO A 186 -9.18 -9.04 -0.72
N LEU A 187 -10.10 -8.44 -1.47
CA LEU A 187 -10.12 -8.56 -2.93
C LEU A 187 -8.95 -7.81 -3.57
N TYR A 188 -8.49 -6.72 -2.94
CA TYR A 188 -7.29 -6.02 -3.39
C TYR A 188 -6.05 -6.87 -3.20
N ILE A 189 -5.87 -7.47 -2.02
CA ILE A 189 -4.77 -8.40 -1.76
C ILE A 189 -4.80 -9.56 -2.78
N ALA A 190 -5.96 -10.21 -2.95
CA ALA A 190 -6.10 -11.32 -3.89
C ALA A 190 -5.77 -10.93 -5.35
N ARG A 191 -6.20 -9.75 -5.83
CA ARG A 191 -5.80 -9.23 -7.16
C ARG A 191 -4.28 -9.09 -7.28
N ARG A 192 -3.59 -8.73 -6.20
CA ARG A 192 -2.13 -8.57 -6.18
C ARG A 192 -1.40 -9.92 -6.14
N LEU A 193 -2.00 -10.94 -5.53
CA LEU A 193 -1.53 -12.33 -5.59
C LEU A 193 -1.68 -12.91 -7.00
N VAL A 194 -2.81 -12.69 -7.67
CA VAL A 194 -3.01 -13.03 -9.10
C VAL A 194 -1.95 -12.36 -9.97
N ARG A 195 -1.63 -11.10 -9.69
CA ARG A 195 -0.56 -10.39 -10.39
C ARG A 195 0.81 -11.04 -10.18
N ALA A 196 1.15 -11.39 -8.93
CA ALA A 196 2.42 -12.05 -8.60
C ALA A 196 2.53 -13.43 -9.28
N ALA A 197 1.43 -14.20 -9.34
CA ALA A 197 1.38 -15.49 -10.02
C ALA A 197 1.79 -15.40 -11.50
N CYS A 198 1.33 -14.39 -12.24
CA CYS A 198 1.72 -14.21 -13.65
C CYS A 198 3.07 -13.50 -13.84
N GLU A 199 3.44 -12.59 -12.93
CA GLU A 199 4.63 -11.74 -13.08
C GLU A 199 5.92 -12.44 -12.63
N ASP A 200 5.86 -13.13 -11.48
CA ASP A 200 7.04 -13.64 -10.78
C ASP A 200 7.15 -15.17 -10.78
N ILE A 201 6.02 -15.88 -10.94
CA ILE A 201 5.99 -17.35 -11.04
C ILE A 201 5.93 -17.77 -12.52
N GLY A 202 4.97 -17.22 -13.27
CA GLY A 202 4.93 -17.32 -14.73
C GLY A 202 4.87 -18.75 -15.25
N LEU A 203 5.71 -19.06 -16.25
CA LEU A 203 5.73 -20.39 -16.88
C LEU A 203 6.43 -21.46 -16.03
N ALA A 204 7.11 -21.10 -14.95
CA ALA A 204 7.78 -22.07 -14.09
C ALA A 204 6.79 -22.92 -13.26
N ASP A 205 5.60 -22.39 -12.99
CA ASP A 205 4.50 -23.13 -12.37
C ASP A 205 3.15 -22.58 -12.84
N GLN A 206 2.57 -23.25 -13.83
CA GLN A 206 1.27 -22.86 -14.42
C GLN A 206 0.08 -23.05 -13.47
N SER A 207 0.21 -23.84 -12.41
CA SER A 207 -0.86 -24.02 -11.42
C SER A 207 -1.04 -22.79 -10.53
N ALA A 208 0.01 -21.97 -10.36
CA ALA A 208 0.00 -20.79 -9.50
C ALA A 208 -1.07 -19.77 -9.88
N ILE A 209 -1.33 -19.53 -11.18
CA ILE A 209 -2.39 -18.61 -11.61
C ILE A 209 -3.78 -19.17 -11.32
N VAL A 210 -3.96 -20.49 -11.47
CA VAL A 210 -5.24 -21.16 -11.17
C VAL A 210 -5.55 -21.05 -9.69
N GLU A 211 -4.58 -21.36 -8.83
CA GLU A 211 -4.71 -21.24 -7.38
C GLU A 211 -4.96 -19.80 -6.93
N ALA A 212 -4.25 -18.81 -7.51
CA ALA A 212 -4.46 -17.41 -7.17
C ALA A 212 -5.84 -16.88 -7.60
N VAL A 213 -6.35 -17.33 -8.76
CA VAL A 213 -7.72 -16.99 -9.20
C VAL A 213 -8.77 -17.66 -8.32
N ALA A 214 -8.55 -18.92 -7.92
CA ALA A 214 -9.41 -19.61 -6.97
C ALA A 214 -9.42 -18.91 -5.60
N CYS A 215 -8.26 -18.44 -5.13
CA CYS A 215 -8.15 -17.61 -3.93
C CYS A 215 -9.00 -16.34 -4.06
N LEU A 216 -8.90 -15.61 -5.18
CA LEU A 216 -9.70 -14.42 -5.44
C LEU A 216 -11.21 -14.71 -5.42
N GLN A 217 -11.65 -15.79 -6.08
CA GLN A 217 -13.05 -16.20 -6.09
C GLN A 217 -13.53 -16.61 -4.69
N GLY A 218 -12.71 -17.35 -3.95
CA GLY A 218 -13.00 -17.70 -2.56
C GLY A 218 -13.14 -16.48 -1.66
N CYS A 219 -12.29 -15.46 -1.83
CA CYS A 219 -12.42 -14.19 -1.11
C CYS A 219 -13.73 -13.45 -1.43
N GLN A 220 -14.20 -13.50 -2.68
CA GLN A 220 -15.47 -12.90 -3.08
C GLN A 220 -16.68 -13.62 -2.47
N GLN A 221 -16.59 -14.94 -2.33
CA GLN A 221 -17.69 -15.77 -1.84
C GLN A 221 -17.78 -15.81 -0.32
N LEU A 222 -16.63 -15.87 0.37
CA LEU A 222 -16.58 -15.96 1.83
C LEU A 222 -16.58 -14.59 2.50
N GLY A 223 -15.82 -13.62 1.97
CA GLY A 223 -15.56 -12.36 2.67
C GLY A 223 -14.67 -12.55 3.91
N MET A 224 -14.40 -11.44 4.62
CA MET A 224 -13.69 -11.48 5.90
C MET A 224 -14.69 -11.66 7.06
N PRO A 225 -14.31 -12.36 8.15
CA PRO A 225 -12.97 -12.91 8.43
C PRO A 225 -12.63 -14.24 7.75
N GLU A 226 -13.58 -14.96 7.17
CA GLU A 226 -13.42 -16.37 6.76
C GLU A 226 -12.45 -16.61 5.59
N CYS A 227 -12.13 -15.60 4.78
CA CYS A 227 -11.17 -15.71 3.67
C CYS A 227 -9.71 -15.43 4.06
N ASP A 228 -9.41 -15.16 5.33
CA ASP A 228 -8.07 -14.83 5.80
C ASP A 228 -7.03 -15.93 5.52
N VAL A 229 -7.38 -17.19 5.80
CA VAL A 229 -6.53 -18.36 5.56
C VAL A 229 -6.32 -18.58 4.05
N LEU A 230 -7.30 -18.27 3.20
CA LEU A 230 -7.14 -18.38 1.75
C LEU A 230 -6.03 -17.44 1.25
N LEU A 231 -6.06 -16.18 1.68
CA LEU A 231 -5.06 -15.18 1.31
C LEU A 231 -3.68 -15.57 1.82
N ALA A 232 -3.59 -16.00 3.08
CA ALA A 232 -2.34 -16.45 3.69
C ALA A 232 -1.74 -17.67 2.97
N GLN A 233 -2.58 -18.68 2.69
CA GLN A 233 -2.17 -19.88 1.97
C GLN A 233 -1.66 -19.54 0.57
N CYS A 234 -2.39 -18.71 -0.18
CA CYS A 234 -2.00 -18.31 -1.52
C CYS A 234 -0.66 -17.55 -1.53
N ALA A 235 -0.47 -16.59 -0.61
CA ALA A 235 0.79 -15.84 -0.51
C ALA A 235 2.00 -16.75 -0.23
N VAL A 236 1.89 -17.66 0.75
CA VAL A 236 2.95 -18.62 1.10
C VAL A 236 3.24 -19.56 -0.07
N ARG A 237 2.19 -20.07 -0.74
CA ARG A 237 2.31 -20.97 -1.87
C ARG A 237 3.00 -20.33 -3.07
N LEU A 238 2.69 -19.07 -3.38
CA LEU A 238 3.38 -18.31 -4.42
C LEU A 238 4.84 -18.02 -4.05
N ALA A 239 5.11 -17.70 -2.77
CA ALA A 239 6.48 -17.52 -2.28
C ALA A 239 7.31 -18.80 -2.42
N ARG A 240 6.73 -19.98 -2.20
CA ARG A 240 7.40 -21.29 -2.36
C ARG A 240 7.48 -21.80 -3.80
N ALA A 241 6.73 -21.22 -4.74
CA ALA A 241 6.70 -21.66 -6.12
C ALA A 241 8.03 -21.39 -6.86
N PRO A 242 8.40 -22.22 -7.86
CA PRO A 242 9.44 -21.87 -8.82
C PRO A 242 9.19 -20.50 -9.46
N LYS A 243 10.25 -19.71 -9.67
CA LYS A 243 10.12 -18.33 -10.18
C LYS A 243 10.49 -18.26 -11.66
N SER A 244 9.68 -17.56 -12.45
CA SER A 244 10.03 -17.16 -13.82
C SER A 244 9.35 -15.84 -14.17
N THR A 245 10.19 -14.85 -14.52
CA THR A 245 9.73 -13.56 -15.04
C THR A 245 9.83 -13.49 -16.57
N GLU A 246 10.05 -14.62 -17.24
CA GLU A 246 10.37 -14.69 -18.67
C GLU A 246 9.31 -14.01 -19.54
N VAL A 247 8.04 -14.43 -19.41
CA VAL A 247 6.92 -13.86 -20.16
C VAL A 247 6.74 -12.38 -19.84
N TYR A 248 6.91 -12.00 -18.57
CA TYR A 248 6.77 -10.61 -18.14
C TYR A 248 7.84 -9.70 -18.77
N ARG A 249 9.11 -10.14 -18.76
CA ARG A 249 10.22 -9.42 -19.40
C ARG A 249 10.05 -9.39 -20.92
N ALA A 250 9.67 -10.50 -21.55
CA ALA A 250 9.41 -10.57 -22.97
C ALA A 250 8.30 -9.61 -23.41
N MET A 251 7.19 -9.55 -22.66
CA MET A 251 6.12 -8.59 -22.92
C MET A 251 6.58 -7.14 -22.76
N LYS A 252 7.39 -6.84 -21.74
CA LYS A 252 8.00 -5.50 -21.58
C LYS A 252 8.90 -5.13 -22.76
N ARG A 253 9.74 -6.04 -23.25
CA ARG A 253 10.59 -5.84 -24.43
C ARG A 253 9.75 -5.62 -25.70
N CYS A 254 8.69 -6.40 -25.89
CA CYS A 254 7.74 -6.20 -26.99
C CYS A 254 7.07 -4.82 -26.91
N ARG A 255 6.57 -4.43 -25.74
CA ARG A 255 5.97 -3.12 -25.52
C ARG A 255 6.95 -1.96 -25.80
N LYS A 256 8.20 -2.10 -25.35
CA LYS A 256 9.28 -1.13 -25.64
C LYS A 256 9.53 -1.00 -27.14
N SER A 257 9.67 -2.13 -27.84
CA SER A 257 9.84 -2.16 -29.30
C SER A 257 8.72 -1.45 -30.05
N LEU A 258 7.47 -1.54 -29.57
CA LEU A 258 6.33 -0.88 -30.21
C LEU A 258 6.36 0.64 -29.98
N MET A 259 6.78 1.07 -28.79
CA MET A 259 6.89 2.50 -28.44
C MET A 259 8.05 3.19 -29.14
N GLU A 260 9.14 2.47 -29.41
CA GLU A 260 10.35 3.00 -30.06
C GLU A 260 10.32 2.89 -31.59
N ALA A 261 9.27 2.29 -32.16
CA ALA A 261 9.12 2.13 -33.59
C ALA A 261 9.06 3.51 -34.28
N LYS A 262 9.92 3.71 -35.29
CA LYS A 262 9.91 4.91 -36.12
C LYS A 262 8.95 4.69 -37.29
N GLY A 263 7.98 5.59 -37.45
CA GLY A 263 6.98 5.51 -38.51
C GLY A 263 5.80 4.59 -38.17
N PRO A 264 4.94 4.25 -39.15
CA PRO A 264 3.82 3.35 -38.92
C PRO A 264 4.32 1.95 -38.54
N LEU A 265 3.58 1.27 -37.65
CA LEU A 265 3.90 -0.11 -37.30
C LEU A 265 3.80 -1.01 -38.55
N PRO A 266 4.71 -2.01 -38.69
CA PRO A 266 4.63 -2.98 -39.77
C PRO A 266 3.25 -3.65 -39.83
N PRO A 267 2.66 -3.80 -41.03
CA PRO A 267 1.35 -4.39 -41.15
C PRO A 267 1.38 -5.90 -40.88
N VAL A 268 0.23 -6.47 -40.53
CA VAL A 268 0.08 -7.93 -40.40
C VAL A 268 0.40 -8.60 -41.74
N PRO A 269 1.24 -9.66 -41.77
CA PRO A 269 1.54 -10.43 -42.98
C PRO A 269 0.28 -10.91 -43.70
N LEU A 270 0.24 -10.84 -45.03
CA LEU A 270 -0.96 -11.14 -45.83
C LEU A 270 -1.55 -12.53 -45.56
N HIS A 271 -0.69 -13.53 -45.36
CA HIS A 271 -1.10 -14.91 -45.07
C HIS A 271 -1.73 -15.06 -43.66
N LEU A 272 -1.51 -14.13 -42.73
CA LEU A 272 -2.15 -14.12 -41.41
C LEU A 272 -3.45 -13.29 -41.38
N ARG A 273 -3.75 -12.52 -42.43
CA ARG A 273 -4.97 -11.70 -42.47
C ARG A 273 -6.20 -12.55 -42.69
N ASN A 274 -7.28 -12.21 -42.00
CA ASN A 274 -8.58 -12.83 -42.22
C ASN A 274 -9.16 -12.43 -43.60
N ALA A 275 -9.72 -13.39 -44.34
CA ALA A 275 -10.24 -13.19 -45.71
C ALA A 275 -11.73 -13.62 -45.87
N PRO A 276 -12.67 -13.03 -45.11
CA PRO A 276 -14.08 -13.44 -45.15
C PRO A 276 -14.82 -13.03 -46.44
N THR A 277 -14.37 -11.97 -47.12
CA THR A 277 -15.04 -11.45 -48.33
C THR A 277 -14.34 -11.88 -49.62
N LYS A 278 -15.06 -11.84 -50.75
CA LYS A 278 -14.49 -12.13 -52.08
C LYS A 278 -13.37 -11.15 -52.44
N LEU A 279 -13.56 -9.86 -52.17
CA LEU A 279 -12.56 -8.82 -52.43
C LEU A 279 -11.26 -9.09 -51.65
N MET A 280 -11.35 -9.46 -50.36
CA MET A 280 -10.16 -9.76 -49.55
C MET A 280 -9.37 -10.96 -50.08
N LYS A 281 -10.06 -12.01 -50.54
CA LYS A 281 -9.40 -13.16 -51.20
C LYS A 281 -8.72 -12.76 -52.51
N GLN A 282 -9.36 -11.90 -53.31
CA GLN A 282 -8.78 -11.35 -54.54
C GLN A 282 -7.53 -10.50 -54.25
N LEU A 283 -7.52 -9.76 -53.14
CA LEU A 283 -6.38 -9.00 -52.64
C LEU A 283 -5.28 -9.87 -51.98
N GLY A 284 -5.42 -11.21 -52.01
CA GLY A 284 -4.40 -12.14 -51.53
C GLY A 284 -4.38 -12.36 -50.02
N TYR A 285 -5.43 -11.97 -49.29
CA TYR A 285 -5.50 -12.22 -47.85
C TYR A 285 -5.64 -13.73 -47.59
N ALA A 286 -4.98 -14.22 -46.53
CA ALA A 286 -4.86 -15.63 -46.18
C ALA A 286 -4.19 -16.52 -47.25
N LYS A 287 -3.72 -15.95 -48.36
CA LYS A 287 -3.09 -16.73 -49.44
C LYS A 287 -1.77 -17.33 -48.93
N GLY A 288 -1.62 -18.65 -49.10
CA GLY A 288 -0.43 -19.39 -48.68
C GLY A 288 -0.39 -19.77 -47.20
N TYR A 289 -1.40 -19.41 -46.42
CA TYR A 289 -1.51 -19.88 -45.04
C TYR A 289 -1.64 -21.41 -44.99
N ASN A 290 -0.95 -22.03 -44.05
CA ASN A 290 -1.08 -23.44 -43.73
C ASN A 290 -1.15 -23.64 -42.21
N MET A 291 -1.74 -24.75 -41.79
CA MET A 291 -1.94 -25.10 -40.38
C MET A 291 -0.75 -25.88 -39.78
N LEU A 292 0.41 -25.87 -40.44
CA LEU A 292 1.61 -26.54 -39.93
C LEU A 292 2.23 -25.71 -38.80
N HIS A 293 2.94 -26.37 -37.90
CA HIS A 293 3.76 -25.68 -36.90
C HIS A 293 4.86 -24.84 -37.57
N LYS A 294 5.33 -23.79 -36.88
CA LYS A 294 6.30 -22.80 -37.39
C LYS A 294 7.54 -23.44 -38.02
N ASP A 295 8.04 -24.52 -37.44
CA ASP A 295 9.20 -25.30 -37.89
C ASP A 295 8.98 -25.99 -39.24
N LYS A 296 7.73 -26.22 -39.64
CA LYS A 296 7.36 -26.93 -40.87
C LYS A 296 6.56 -26.09 -41.87
N SER A 297 6.03 -24.94 -41.44
CA SER A 297 5.14 -24.13 -42.27
C SER A 297 5.85 -23.40 -43.40
N GLY A 298 7.15 -23.12 -43.26
CA GLY A 298 7.90 -22.26 -44.17
C GLY A 298 7.42 -20.80 -44.19
N LEU A 299 6.56 -20.42 -43.23
CA LEU A 299 5.96 -19.09 -43.11
C LEU A 299 6.62 -18.31 -41.97
N ASN A 300 6.70 -16.98 -42.14
CA ASN A 300 7.05 -16.10 -41.05
C ASN A 300 5.81 -15.48 -40.40
N TYR A 301 5.71 -15.58 -39.07
CA TYR A 301 4.57 -15.07 -38.33
C TYR A 301 4.81 -13.66 -37.76
N MET A 302 6.05 -13.18 -37.80
CA MET A 302 6.40 -11.81 -37.48
C MET A 302 6.22 -10.93 -38.73
N PRO A 303 5.98 -9.61 -38.55
CA PRO A 303 5.97 -8.68 -39.66
C PRO A 303 7.32 -8.60 -40.38
N GLU A 304 7.27 -8.06 -41.60
CA GLU A 304 8.47 -7.81 -42.40
C GLU A 304 9.48 -6.93 -41.65
N GLY A 305 10.75 -7.35 -41.62
CA GLY A 305 11.82 -6.71 -40.87
C GLY A 305 11.91 -7.08 -39.39
N MET A 306 11.04 -7.98 -38.90
CA MET A 306 11.04 -8.49 -37.51
C MET A 306 11.19 -10.02 -37.42
N GLU A 307 11.53 -10.68 -38.51
CA GLU A 307 11.53 -12.14 -38.68
C GLU A 307 12.41 -12.89 -37.68
N GLY A 308 13.56 -12.32 -37.34
CA GLY A 308 14.54 -12.87 -36.41
C GLY A 308 14.43 -12.31 -34.99
N ARG A 309 13.45 -11.46 -34.70
CA ARG A 309 13.33 -10.83 -33.39
C ARG A 309 12.81 -11.85 -32.38
N ASP A 310 13.65 -12.20 -31.43
CA ASP A 310 13.27 -12.98 -30.25
C ASP A 310 13.05 -12.04 -29.06
N PHE A 311 11.81 -12.00 -28.55
CA PHE A 311 11.50 -11.21 -27.36
C PHE A 311 11.82 -11.96 -26.06
N PHE A 312 12.16 -13.24 -26.09
CA PHE A 312 12.47 -14.05 -24.91
C PHE A 312 13.95 -13.99 -24.54
N GLN A 313 14.83 -13.77 -25.51
CA GLN A 313 16.24 -13.50 -25.27
C GLN A 313 16.49 -12.03 -24.96
N ASP A 314 17.47 -11.78 -24.08
CA ASP A 314 18.01 -10.42 -23.92
C ASP A 314 18.98 -10.16 -25.08
N SER A 315 18.85 -9.04 -25.76
CA SER A 315 19.84 -8.61 -26.76
C SER A 315 21.23 -8.38 -26.15
N ASP A 316 21.31 -8.32 -24.82
CA ASP A 316 22.53 -8.07 -24.03
C ASP A 316 23.16 -9.36 -23.45
N SER A 317 22.56 -10.54 -23.63
CA SER A 317 23.12 -11.81 -23.10
C SER A 317 24.15 -12.45 -24.04
N SER A 318 25.02 -11.62 -24.63
CA SER A 318 26.23 -12.06 -25.36
C SER A 318 27.52 -11.80 -24.57
N ASN A 319 27.44 -11.54 -23.26
CA ASN A 319 28.57 -11.53 -22.33
C ASN A 319 28.08 -11.76 -20.88
N GLU A 320 27.75 -13.00 -20.52
CA GLU A 320 27.92 -13.55 -19.16
C GLU A 320 28.40 -15.00 -19.27
#